data_AF-A0A327RWY9-F1
#
_entry.id   AF-A0A327RWY9-F1
#
_cell.length_a   1.000
_cell.length_b   1.000
_cell.length_c   1.000
_cell.angle_alpha   90.00
_cell.angle_beta   90.00
_cell.angle_gamma   90.00
#
_symmetry.space_group_name_H-M   'P 1'
#
loop_
_entity.id
_entity.type
_entity.pdbx_description
1 polymer ?
#
loop_
_entity_poly.entity_id
_entity_poly.type
_entity_poly.pdbx_seq_one_letter_code
_entity_poly.pdbx_strand_id
1 'polypeptide(L)'
;MELKKYIIVNGMPILFPTDLIHANVVGPNHNIDSAGFFLIIKEKTGPRVLCMGESSSLSISSNPDIDQDLIANYLELEESF
;
A
#
# COMPACT_ATOMS: atom_id res chain seq x y z
N MET A 1 -11.87 -0.22 10.98
CA MET A 1 -11.30 -0.19 9.62
C MET A 1 -10.69 1.18 9.46
N GLU A 2 -9.39 1.25 9.21
CA GLU A 2 -8.66 2.53 9.14
C GLU A 2 -8.05 2.63 7.75
N LEU A 3 -8.43 3.66 6.99
CA LEU A 3 -7.83 3.95 5.69
C LEU A 3 -6.43 4.47 5.92
N LYS A 4 -5.45 3.89 5.22
CA LYS A 4 -4.05 4.32 5.24
C LYS A 4 -3.56 4.54 3.81
N LYS A 5 -2.40 5.14 3.67
CA LYS A 5 -1.73 5.36 2.39
C LYS A 5 -0.50 4.48 2.28
N TYR A 6 -0.12 4.16 1.04
CA TYR A 6 1.10 3.43 0.77
C TYR A 6 1.78 3.92 -0.51
N ILE A 7 3.06 3.59 -0.62
CA ILE A 7 3.86 3.67 -1.85
C ILE A 7 4.64 2.36 -1.97
N ILE A 8 4.74 1.80 -3.17
CA ILE A 8 5.66 0.72 -3.49
C ILE A 8 6.87 1.31 -4.19
N VAL A 9 8.06 1.08 -3.62
CA VAL A 9 9.33 1.54 -4.17
C VAL A 9 10.24 0.34 -4.38
N ASN A 10 10.55 0.02 -5.63
CA ASN A 10 11.34 -1.15 -6.00
C ASN A 10 10.81 -2.45 -5.35
N GLY A 11 9.49 -2.65 -5.39
CA GLY A 11 8.80 -3.79 -4.78
C GLY A 11 8.66 -3.75 -3.25
N MET A 12 9.17 -2.71 -2.57
CA MET A 12 9.08 -2.58 -1.12
C MET A 12 7.95 -1.64 -0.70
N PRO A 13 7.00 -2.07 0.13
CA PRO A 13 5.95 -1.20 0.65
C PRO A 13 6.45 -0.20 1.70
N ILE A 14 5.99 1.04 1.60
CA ILE A 14 6.09 2.07 2.63
C ILE A 14 4.66 2.46 3.02
N LEU A 15 4.29 2.18 4.27
CA LEU A 15 2.93 2.39 4.77
C LEU A 15 2.90 3.60 5.72
N PHE A 16 1.89 4.46 5.57
CA PHE A 16 1.80 5.68 6.37
C PHE A 16 0.34 6.16 6.56
N PRO A 17 0.07 7.02 7.57
CA PRO A 17 -1.27 7.51 7.81
C PRO A 17 -1.72 8.51 6.71
N THR A 18 -3.02 8.78 6.66
CA THR A 18 -3.63 9.56 5.57
C THR A 18 -3.33 11.04 5.58
N ASP A 19 -2.78 11.58 6.67
CA ASP A 19 -2.37 12.97 6.81
C ASP A 19 -1.09 13.30 6.03
N LEU A 20 -0.25 12.30 5.72
CA LEU A 20 0.93 12.47 4.89
C LEU A 20 0.61 12.43 3.39
N ILE A 21 1.32 13.26 2.62
CA ILE A 21 1.22 13.32 1.15
C ILE A 21 2.23 12.33 0.57
N HIS A 22 1.85 11.52 -0.44
CA HIS A 22 2.75 10.50 -0.99
C HIS A 22 4.09 11.09 -1.47
N ALA A 23 4.06 12.24 -2.16
CA ALA A 23 5.27 12.90 -2.65
C ALA A 23 6.23 13.39 -1.54
N ASN A 24 5.77 13.52 -0.30
CA ASN A 24 6.62 13.90 0.84
C ASN A 24 7.29 12.69 1.51
N VAL A 25 6.77 11.48 1.26
CA VAL A 25 7.28 10.25 1.87
C VAL A 25 8.46 9.68 1.08
N VAL A 26 8.51 9.93 -0.22
CA VAL A 26 9.57 9.47 -1.13
C VAL A 26 10.32 10.65 -1.74
N GLY A 27 11.65 10.62 -1.66
CA GLY A 27 12.50 11.64 -2.28
C GLY A 27 12.53 11.52 -3.82
N PRO A 28 12.99 12.57 -4.53
CA PRO A 28 12.81 12.74 -5.98
C PRO A 28 13.50 11.71 -6.89
N ASN A 29 14.33 10.81 -6.35
CA ASN A 29 15.16 9.87 -7.13
C ASN A 29 14.74 8.40 -6.97
N HIS A 30 13.57 8.13 -6.40
CA HIS A 30 13.08 6.75 -6.24
C HIS A 30 12.22 6.35 -7.43
N ASN A 31 12.43 5.14 -7.94
CA ASN A 31 11.50 4.53 -8.87
C ASN A 31 10.28 4.03 -8.09
N ILE A 32 9.13 4.64 -8.35
CA ILE A 32 7.88 4.35 -7.67
C ILE A 32 7.07 3.43 -8.58
N ASP A 33 6.81 2.21 -8.13
CA ASP A 33 6.08 1.21 -8.91
C ASP A 33 4.57 1.48 -8.88
N SER A 34 4.05 1.83 -7.70
CA SER A 34 2.63 2.13 -7.48
C SER A 34 2.43 2.97 -6.20
N ALA A 35 1.28 3.63 -6.09
CA ALA A 35 0.92 4.40 -4.90
C ALA A 35 -0.60 4.51 -4.77
N GLY A 36 -1.10 4.48 -3.54
CA GLY A 36 -2.54 4.55 -3.33
C GLY A 36 -2.94 4.55 -1.87
N PHE A 37 -4.14 4.03 -1.63
CA PHE A 37 -4.75 3.85 -0.32
C PHE A 37 -4.98 2.37 -0.06
N PHE A 38 -4.89 1.97 1.20
CA PHE A 38 -5.20 0.60 1.57
C PHE A 38 -6.03 0.51 2.85
N LEU A 39 -6.72 -0.61 3.00
CA LEU A 39 -7.47 -1.01 4.18
C LEU A 39 -7.06 -2.44 4.56
N ILE A 40 -7.04 -2.74 5.85
CA ILE A 40 -7.00 -4.12 6.35
C ILE A 40 -8.40 -4.49 6.82
N ILE A 41 -8.96 -5.53 6.20
CA ILE A 41 -10.28 -6.08 6.51
C ILE A 41 -10.08 -7.38 7.28
N LYS A 42 -10.86 -7.60 8.35
CA LYS A 42 -10.90 -8.89 9.04
C LYS A 42 -11.94 -9.76 8.36
N GLU A 43 -11.52 -10.86 7.74
CA GLU A 43 -12.41 -11.89 7.21
C GLU A 43 -12.36 -13.16 8.06
N LYS A 44 -13.26 -14.11 7.80
CA LYS A 44 -13.32 -15.38 8.55
C LYS A 44 -12.08 -16.26 8.34
N THR A 45 -11.45 -16.14 7.18
CA THR A 45 -10.26 -16.89 6.74
C THR A 45 -8.96 -16.15 7.03
N GLY A 46 -9.00 -15.05 7.79
CA GLY A 46 -7.83 -14.22 8.08
C GLY A 46 -8.00 -12.76 7.66
N PRO A 47 -7.04 -11.90 8.03
CA PRO A 47 -7.01 -10.52 7.57
C PRO A 47 -6.67 -10.44 6.07
N ARG A 48 -7.33 -9.52 5.36
CA ARG A 48 -7.11 -9.24 3.94
C ARG A 48 -6.76 -7.77 3.73
N VAL A 49 -5.80 -7.50 2.86
CA VAL A 49 -5.47 -6.15 2.39
C VAL A 49 -6.31 -5.82 1.16
N LEU A 50 -6.89 -4.62 1.13
CA LEU A 50 -7.50 -4.04 -0.08
C LEU A 50 -6.76 -2.76 -0.47
N CYS A 51 -6.26 -2.68 -1.71
CA CYS A 51 -5.57 -1.51 -2.25
C CYS A 51 -6.43 -0.82 -3.32
N MET A 52 -6.40 0.50 -3.37
CA MET A 52 -7.22 1.28 -4.29
C MET A 52 -6.71 2.70 -4.54
N GLY A 53 -7.26 3.31 -5.59
CA GLY A 53 -7.14 4.73 -5.89
C GLY A 53 -5.87 5.12 -6.63
N GLU A 54 -5.61 6.42 -6.65
CA GLU A 54 -4.47 7.04 -7.32
C GLU A 54 -3.89 8.13 -6.41
N SER A 55 -2.56 8.23 -6.37
CA SER A 55 -1.90 9.33 -5.71
C SER A 55 -1.93 10.58 -6.58
N SER A 56 -2.75 11.58 -6.20
CA SER A 56 -2.79 12.86 -6.92
C SER A 56 -1.47 13.64 -6.88
N SER A 57 -0.66 13.46 -5.83
CA SER A 57 0.63 14.15 -5.70
C SER A 57 1.75 13.54 -6.56
N LEU A 58 1.62 12.26 -6.92
CA LEU A 58 2.60 11.55 -7.75
C LEU A 58 2.06 11.29 -9.17
N SER A 59 0.75 11.42 -9.39
CA SER A 59 0.06 10.97 -10.61
C SER A 59 0.35 9.49 -10.92
N ILE A 60 0.38 8.65 -9.89
CA ILE A 60 0.65 7.20 -9.96
C ILE A 60 -0.53 6.46 -9.34
N SER A 61 -1.05 5.48 -10.05
CA SER A 61 -2.19 4.67 -9.61
C SER A 61 -1.75 3.47 -8.76
N SER A 62 -2.68 2.97 -7.94
CA SER A 62 -2.55 1.66 -7.32
C SER A 62 -2.58 0.54 -8.36
N ASN A 63 -1.92 -0.57 -8.05
CA ASN A 63 -2.06 -1.84 -8.73
C ASN A 63 -2.58 -2.89 -7.74
N PRO A 64 -3.91 -2.99 -7.54
CA PRO A 64 -4.49 -3.75 -6.43
C PRO A 64 -4.04 -5.20 -6.34
N ASP A 65 -3.90 -5.89 -7.47
CA ASP A 65 -3.53 -7.31 -7.48
C ASP A 65 -2.13 -7.53 -6.91
N ILE A 66 -1.14 -6.72 -7.33
CA ILE A 66 0.24 -6.85 -6.88
C ILE A 66 0.45 -6.19 -5.50
N ASP A 67 -0.11 -5.00 -5.30
CA ASP A 67 0.15 -4.20 -4.10
C ASP A 67 -0.43 -4.86 -2.84
N GLN A 68 -1.59 -5.50 -2.95
CA GLN A 68 -2.20 -6.20 -1.82
C GLN A 68 -1.31 -7.34 -1.34
N ASP A 69 -0.75 -8.13 -2.26
CA ASP A 69 0.13 -9.25 -1.94
C ASP A 69 1.43 -8.75 -1.31
N LEU A 70 2.04 -7.70 -1.86
CA LEU A 70 3.25 -7.10 -1.30
C LEU A 70 3.03 -6.56 0.12
N ILE A 71 1.91 -5.86 0.34
CA ILE A 71 1.58 -5.28 1.65
C ILE A 71 1.20 -6.38 2.65
N ALA A 72 0.44 -7.40 2.24
CA ALA A 72 0.10 -8.52 3.10
C ALA A 72 1.35 -9.27 3.58
N ASN A 73 2.29 -9.52 2.67
CA ASN A 73 3.59 -10.11 2.98
C ASN A 73 4.42 -9.23 3.92
N TYR A 74 4.53 -7.93 3.63
CA TYR A 74 5.26 -6.98 4.47
C TYR A 74 4.71 -6.88 5.89
N LEU A 75 3.40 -7.06 6.07
CA LEU A 75 2.73 -7.04 7.36
C LEU A 75 2.63 -8.42 8.03
N GLU A 76 3.22 -9.46 7.43
CA GLU A 76 3.17 -10.85 7.92
C GLU A 76 1.73 -11.35 8.13
N LEU A 77 0.83 -11.00 7.19
CA LEU A 77 -0.59 -11.35 7.24
C LEU A 77 -0.91 -12.67 6.51
N GLU A 78 0.05 -13.27 5.81
CA GLU A 78 -0.13 -14.59 5.21
C GLU A 78 -0.22 -15.67 6.31
N GLU A 79 -1.22 -16.54 6.23
CA GLU A 79 -1.40 -17.63 7.19
C GLU A 79 -0.16 -18.53 7.19
N SER A 80 0.47 -18.66 8.36
CA SER A 80 1.46 -19.70 8.61
C SER A 80 0.74 -21.05 8.55
N PHE A 81 0.84 -21.76 7.42
CA PHE A 81 0.37 -23.14 7.29
C PHE A 81 1.23 -24.12 8.10
#